data_AF-A0A0C2X620-F1
#
_entry.id   AF-A0A0C2X620-F1
#
_cell.length_a   1.000
_cell.length_b   1.000
_cell.length_c   1.000
_cell.angle_alpha   90.00
_cell.angle_beta   90.00
_cell.angle_gamma   90.00
#
_symmetry.space_group_name_H-M   'P 1'
#
loop_
_entity.id
_entity.type
_entity.pdbx_description
1 polymer ?
#
loop_
_entity_poly.entity_id
_entity_poly.type
_entity_poly.pdbx_seq_one_letter_code
_entity_poly.pdbx_strand_id
1 'polypeptide(L)'
;MLPRGSNITADVLRAWDIIPRMFKSMLMIHPGGALVKSAIENELKNMRVGDVVPIYVACQNAGIIFRKRSTTELTFECFEVAIPNEVITNTIGKIVVQYPANARLVVQNSDELLSALANAISFLASQHIEEVFPGAEKKDAEHEDVWDTPSPRYITEFLAGYIRAVGPTSESAASDRETVFIQKRIDDRVITSGTRKQPWRRSPMWLLIRVALQTTLEDLKVAGGEGYKAFQAFFMAHLLQRCFEFKLEVVPDDIIHWMNRKLARRMWKL
;
A
#
# COMPACT_ATOMS: atom_id res chain seq x y z
N MET A 1 11.88 -35.31 6.89
CA MET A 1 10.96 -35.59 5.76
C MET A 1 10.87 -34.30 4.95
N LEU A 2 11.69 -34.14 3.92
CA LEU A 2 11.61 -32.98 3.03
C LEU A 2 10.28 -33.06 2.26
N PRO A 3 9.51 -31.98 2.10
CA PRO A 3 8.31 -32.02 1.30
C PRO A 3 8.70 -32.42 -0.13
N ARG A 4 8.20 -33.57 -0.57
CA ARG A 4 8.34 -34.06 -1.94
C ARG A 4 7.64 -33.07 -2.87
N GLY A 5 8.38 -32.55 -3.85
CA GLY A 5 7.86 -31.79 -4.98
C GLY A 5 7.62 -30.31 -4.70
N SER A 6 8.67 -29.48 -4.77
CA SER A 6 8.48 -28.05 -5.06
C SER A 6 8.01 -27.92 -6.51
N ASN A 7 6.71 -28.16 -6.76
CA ASN A 7 6.08 -27.80 -8.02
C ASN A 7 6.02 -26.28 -8.06
N ILE A 8 7.12 -25.66 -8.49
CA ILE A 8 7.14 -24.26 -8.89
C ILE A 8 6.19 -24.17 -10.08
N THR A 9 4.96 -23.74 -9.83
CA THR A 9 3.96 -23.57 -10.89
C THR A 9 4.30 -22.33 -11.72
N ALA A 10 3.81 -22.29 -12.96
CA ALA A 10 3.94 -21.10 -13.81
C ALA A 10 3.38 -19.83 -13.14
N ASP A 11 2.31 -19.97 -12.35
CA ASP A 11 1.72 -18.86 -11.59
C ASP A 11 2.66 -18.32 -10.51
N VAL A 12 3.40 -19.20 -9.84
CA VAL A 12 4.41 -18.82 -8.84
C VAL A 12 5.53 -18.03 -9.52
N LEU A 13 6.06 -18.51 -10.65
CA LEU A 13 7.10 -17.79 -11.42
C LEU A 13 6.59 -16.43 -11.89
N ARG A 14 5.39 -16.38 -12.45
CA ARG A 14 4.76 -15.15 -12.92
C ARG A 14 4.62 -14.12 -11.81
N ALA A 15 4.23 -14.55 -10.60
CA ALA A 15 4.13 -13.66 -9.46
C ALA A 15 5.50 -13.06 -9.10
N TRP A 16 6.55 -13.88 -9.09
CA TRP A 16 7.91 -13.42 -8.80
C TRP A 16 8.53 -12.53 -9.87
N ASP A 17 8.01 -12.54 -11.10
CA ASP A 17 8.35 -11.55 -12.11
C ASP A 17 7.61 -10.22 -11.89
N ILE A 18 6.36 -10.26 -11.41
CA ILE A 18 5.52 -9.08 -11.16
C ILE A 18 6.02 -8.27 -9.96
N ILE A 19 6.39 -8.93 -8.85
CA ILE A 19 6.75 -8.24 -7.61
C ILE A 19 7.94 -7.26 -7.77
N PRO A 20 9.07 -7.63 -8.41
CA PRO A 20 10.17 -6.69 -8.68
C PRO A 20 9.76 -5.52 -9.56
N ARG A 21 8.89 -5.76 -10.57
CA ARG A 21 8.37 -4.67 -11.42
C ARG A 21 7.47 -3.72 -10.64
N MET A 22 6.63 -4.23 -9.74
CA MET A 22 5.82 -3.44 -8.82
C MET A 22 6.70 -2.54 -7.93
N PHE A 23 7.79 -3.06 -7.37
CA PHE A 23 8.71 -2.23 -6.59
C PHE A 23 9.45 -1.21 -7.45
N LYS A 24 9.85 -1.60 -8.66
CA LYS A 24 10.48 -0.68 -9.61
C LYS A 24 9.53 0.47 -9.96
N SER A 25 8.27 0.19 -10.27
CA SER A 25 7.29 1.24 -10.58
C SER A 25 7.09 2.19 -9.40
N MET A 26 7.04 1.67 -8.16
CA MET A 26 7.00 2.52 -6.96
C MET A 26 8.20 3.47 -6.87
N LEU A 27 9.40 3.04 -7.26
CA LEU A 27 10.57 3.92 -7.31
C LEU A 27 10.46 4.95 -8.43
N MET A 28 9.94 4.55 -9.60
CA MET A 28 9.84 5.40 -10.78
C MET A 28 8.79 6.52 -10.64
N ILE A 29 7.68 6.28 -9.95
CA ILE A 29 6.62 7.30 -9.74
C ILE A 29 6.99 8.36 -8.70
N HIS A 30 8.03 8.13 -7.88
CA HIS A 30 8.49 9.03 -6.82
C HIS A 30 9.89 9.62 -7.10
N PRO A 31 10.14 10.25 -8.27
CA PRO A 31 11.44 10.86 -8.54
C PRO A 31 11.74 11.95 -7.49
N GLY A 32 12.85 11.81 -6.78
CA GLY A 32 13.22 12.75 -5.69
C GLY A 32 12.24 12.74 -4.50
N GLY A 33 11.41 11.70 -4.35
CA GLY A 33 10.44 11.58 -3.26
C GLY A 33 9.09 12.26 -3.51
N ALA A 34 8.89 12.90 -4.67
CA ALA A 34 7.64 13.59 -5.02
C ALA A 34 6.84 12.81 -6.07
N LEU A 35 5.50 12.88 -5.98
CA LEU A 35 4.61 12.31 -7.00
C LEU A 35 4.39 13.30 -8.15
N VAL A 36 5.11 13.09 -9.25
CA VAL A 36 5.05 13.97 -10.43
C VAL A 36 4.08 13.39 -11.46
N LYS A 37 3.20 14.23 -12.02
CA LYS A 37 2.22 13.85 -13.05
C LYS A 37 2.84 13.01 -14.17
N SER A 38 3.92 13.49 -14.78
CA SER A 38 4.56 12.82 -15.93
C SER A 38 5.08 11.43 -15.57
N ALA A 39 5.61 11.25 -14.35
CA ALA A 39 6.09 9.95 -13.87
C ALA A 39 4.92 8.96 -13.67
N ILE A 40 3.83 9.41 -13.04
CA ILE A 40 2.63 8.59 -12.85
C ILE A 40 2.03 8.22 -14.21
N GLU A 41 1.84 9.20 -15.09
CA GLU A 41 1.27 8.98 -16.43
C GLU A 41 2.11 7.98 -17.23
N ASN A 42 3.44 8.16 -17.24
CA ASN A 42 4.35 7.25 -17.92
C ASN A 42 4.27 5.82 -17.37
N GLU A 43 4.27 5.65 -16.04
CA GLU A 43 4.19 4.32 -15.45
C GLU A 43 2.84 3.65 -15.72
N LEU A 44 1.72 4.39 -15.68
CA LEU A 44 0.39 3.84 -15.97
C LEU A 44 0.22 3.45 -17.45
N LYS A 45 0.69 4.29 -18.39
CA LYS A 45 0.59 4.01 -19.83
C LYS A 45 1.45 2.83 -20.27
N ASN A 46 2.60 2.64 -19.64
CA ASN A 46 3.55 1.58 -19.99
C ASN A 46 3.35 0.26 -19.21
N MET A 47 2.27 0.14 -18.41
CA MET A 47 1.97 -1.09 -17.68
C MET A 47 1.75 -2.26 -18.65
N ARG A 48 2.42 -3.38 -18.39
CA ARG A 48 2.16 -4.67 -19.04
C ARG A 48 1.04 -5.38 -18.32
N VAL A 49 0.34 -6.28 -19.01
CA VAL A 49 -0.68 -7.12 -18.38
C VAL A 49 -0.10 -7.90 -17.20
N GLY A 50 -0.71 -7.73 -16.03
CA GLY A 50 -0.26 -8.27 -14.75
C GLY A 50 0.58 -7.31 -13.91
N ASP A 51 1.00 -6.17 -14.44
CA ASP A 51 1.73 -5.16 -13.66
C ASP A 51 0.82 -4.52 -12.61
N VAL A 52 1.45 -4.08 -11.52
CA VAL A 52 0.82 -3.50 -10.35
C VAL A 52 1.57 -2.22 -10.00
N VAL A 53 0.87 -1.10 -9.87
CA VAL A 53 1.44 0.21 -9.52
C VAL A 53 0.77 0.72 -8.24
N PRO A 54 1.40 0.48 -7.07
CA PRO A 54 0.99 1.07 -5.80
C PRO A 54 1.47 2.53 -5.73
N ILE A 55 0.61 3.43 -5.25
CA ILE A 55 0.89 4.86 -5.12
C ILE A 55 0.53 5.32 -3.70
N TYR A 56 1.47 5.98 -3.02
CA TYR A 56 1.21 6.58 -1.71
C TYR A 56 0.93 8.08 -1.84
N VAL A 57 -0.31 8.50 -1.55
CA VAL A 57 -0.75 9.89 -1.57
C VAL A 57 -0.70 10.45 -0.15
N ALA A 58 0.47 10.97 0.24
CA ALA A 58 0.76 11.34 1.62
C ALA A 58 -0.18 12.41 2.20
N CYS A 59 -0.42 13.51 1.46
CA CYS A 59 -1.29 14.60 1.90
C CYS A 59 -2.77 14.18 2.02
N GLN A 60 -3.15 13.03 1.47
CA GLN A 60 -4.51 12.49 1.55
C GLN A 60 -4.58 11.19 2.35
N ASN A 61 -3.55 10.84 3.13
CA ASN A 61 -3.55 9.62 3.95
C ASN A 61 -4.04 8.35 3.20
N ALA A 62 -3.73 8.25 1.90
CA ALA A 62 -4.33 7.24 1.04
C ALA A 62 -3.29 6.41 0.30
N GLY A 63 -3.58 5.11 0.19
CA GLY A 63 -2.92 4.19 -0.70
C GLY A 63 -3.82 3.93 -1.90
N ILE A 64 -3.24 3.96 -3.10
CA ILE A 64 -3.88 3.57 -4.35
C ILE A 64 -3.14 2.35 -4.90
N ILE A 65 -3.85 1.42 -5.52
CA ILE A 65 -3.23 0.34 -6.31
C ILE A 65 -3.91 0.30 -7.68
N PHE A 66 -3.11 0.53 -8.73
CA PHE A 66 -3.51 0.23 -10.10
C PHE A 66 -3.02 -1.16 -10.48
N ARG A 67 -3.83 -1.91 -11.24
CA ARG A 67 -3.43 -3.21 -11.81
C ARG A 67 -3.84 -3.30 -13.26
N LYS A 68 -2.93 -3.70 -14.14
CA LYS A 68 -3.23 -3.89 -15.56
C LYS A 68 -3.81 -5.29 -15.77
N ARG A 69 -5.10 -5.39 -16.06
CA ARG A 69 -5.82 -6.67 -16.15
C ARG A 69 -5.82 -7.24 -17.56
N SER A 70 -5.97 -6.37 -18.53
CA SER A 70 -5.95 -6.66 -19.95
C SER A 70 -5.28 -5.52 -20.70
N THR A 71 -5.20 -5.61 -22.02
CA THR A 71 -4.70 -4.52 -22.86
C THR A 71 -5.60 -3.28 -22.76
N THR A 72 -6.89 -3.44 -22.52
CA THR A 72 -7.90 -2.38 -22.51
C THR A 72 -8.33 -1.94 -21.11
N GLU A 73 -7.93 -2.66 -20.05
CA GLU A 73 -8.44 -2.40 -18.69
C GLU A 73 -7.35 -2.33 -17.63
N LEU A 74 -7.52 -1.35 -16.74
CA LEU A 74 -6.88 -1.28 -15.44
C LEU A 74 -7.94 -1.46 -14.34
N THR A 75 -7.53 -1.87 -13.15
CA THR A 75 -8.35 -1.77 -11.95
C THR A 75 -7.77 -0.74 -10.99
N PHE A 76 -8.63 -0.03 -10.29
CA PHE A 76 -8.30 0.93 -9.25
C PHE A 76 -8.80 0.42 -7.89
N GLU A 77 -7.90 0.42 -6.91
CA GLU A 77 -8.17 0.14 -5.49
C GLU A 77 -7.68 1.33 -4.67
N CYS A 78 -8.40 1.67 -3.60
CA CYS A 78 -7.97 2.70 -2.67
C CYS A 78 -8.28 2.32 -1.22
N PHE A 79 -7.52 2.89 -0.28
CA PHE A 79 -7.70 2.69 1.16
C PHE A 79 -6.94 3.73 1.99
N GLU A 80 -7.37 3.94 3.22
CA GLU A 80 -6.68 4.76 4.22
C GLU A 80 -5.40 4.05 4.72
N VAL A 81 -4.26 4.75 4.81
CA VAL A 81 -2.97 4.14 5.19
C VAL A 81 -2.50 4.43 6.61
N ALA A 82 -3.16 5.35 7.31
CA ALA A 82 -2.96 5.57 8.73
C ALA A 82 -4.29 5.89 9.41
N ILE A 83 -4.44 5.39 10.63
CA ILE A 83 -5.69 5.50 11.37
C ILE A 83 -5.69 6.83 12.13
N PRO A 84 -6.81 7.57 12.18
CA PRO A 84 -6.94 8.77 13.00
C PRO A 84 -6.64 8.51 14.48
N ASN A 85 -6.01 9.50 15.11
CA ASN A 85 -5.56 9.42 16.49
C ASN A 85 -6.74 9.12 17.43
N GLU A 86 -7.88 9.76 17.22
CA GLU A 86 -9.11 9.53 18.01
C GLU A 86 -9.54 8.05 18.00
N VAL A 87 -9.49 7.41 16.83
CA VAL A 87 -9.82 5.98 16.69
C VAL A 87 -8.79 5.11 17.42
N ILE A 88 -7.50 5.47 17.34
CA ILE A 88 -6.43 4.75 18.04
C ILE A 88 -6.60 4.86 19.56
N THR A 89 -6.83 6.07 20.09
CA THR A 89 -6.93 6.32 21.53
C THR A 89 -8.19 5.73 22.14
N ASN A 90 -9.29 5.66 21.39
CA ASN A 90 -10.57 5.12 21.86
C ASN A 90 -10.70 3.61 21.70
N THR A 91 -9.76 2.95 21.01
CA THR A 91 -9.82 1.49 20.81
C THR A 91 -9.09 0.73 21.91
N ILE A 92 -9.79 -0.18 22.59
CA ILE A 92 -9.17 -1.16 23.48
C ILE A 92 -8.62 -2.32 22.63
N GLY A 93 -7.30 -2.52 22.66
CA GLY A 93 -6.64 -3.64 21.99
C GLY A 93 -6.08 -3.30 20.61
N LYS A 94 -6.42 -4.09 19.58
CA LYS A 94 -5.89 -3.92 18.21
C LYS A 94 -7.01 -3.61 17.25
N ILE A 95 -6.82 -2.61 16.42
CA ILE A 95 -7.77 -2.27 15.35
C ILE A 95 -7.62 -3.28 14.22
N VAL A 96 -8.75 -3.78 13.71
CA VAL A 96 -8.77 -4.65 12.53
C VAL A 96 -9.31 -3.83 11.37
N VAL A 97 -8.50 -3.70 10.32
CA VAL A 97 -8.87 -2.93 9.13
C VAL A 97 -8.83 -3.83 7.91
N GLN A 98 -9.82 -3.67 7.03
CA GLN A 98 -9.91 -4.34 5.75
C GLN A 98 -9.20 -3.53 4.66
N TYR A 99 -8.51 -4.22 3.75
CA TYR A 99 -7.85 -3.64 2.61
C TYR A 99 -8.12 -4.46 1.33
N PRO A 100 -8.35 -3.81 0.17
CA PRO A 100 -8.65 -2.38 0.03
C PRO A 100 -9.96 -2.00 0.75
N ALA A 101 -10.23 -0.70 0.87
CA ALA A 101 -11.41 -0.22 1.62
C ALA A 101 -12.71 -0.62 0.93
N ASN A 102 -12.71 -0.61 -0.40
CA ASN A 102 -13.86 -0.95 -1.24
C ASN A 102 -13.45 -1.90 -2.37
N ALA A 103 -14.44 -2.45 -3.06
CA ALA A 103 -14.22 -3.26 -4.25
C ALA A 103 -13.45 -2.49 -5.34
N ARG A 104 -12.65 -3.24 -6.12
CA ARG A 104 -11.94 -2.75 -7.30
C ARG A 104 -12.90 -2.08 -8.27
N LEU A 105 -12.50 -0.92 -8.76
CA LEU A 105 -13.18 -0.24 -9.87
C LEU A 105 -12.46 -0.54 -11.16
N VAL A 106 -13.20 -0.72 -12.25
CA VAL A 106 -12.63 -0.83 -13.60
C VAL A 106 -12.31 0.56 -14.12
N VAL A 107 -11.13 0.71 -14.69
CA VAL A 107 -10.61 1.93 -15.31
C VAL A 107 -10.30 1.61 -16.76
N GLN A 108 -10.89 2.36 -17.67
CA GLN A 108 -10.60 2.24 -19.11
C GLN A 108 -9.14 2.62 -19.36
N ASN A 109 -8.44 1.84 -20.18
CA ASN A 109 -7.08 2.16 -20.59
C ASN A 109 -7.07 3.19 -21.74
N SER A 110 -7.61 4.38 -21.51
CA SER A 110 -7.51 5.50 -22.44
C SER A 110 -6.46 6.50 -21.99
N ASP A 111 -5.71 7.03 -22.95
CA ASP A 111 -4.62 7.97 -22.69
C ASP A 111 -5.10 9.24 -22.00
N GLU A 112 -6.31 9.71 -22.36
CA GLU A 112 -6.96 10.88 -21.79
C GLU A 112 -7.32 10.64 -20.32
N LEU A 113 -7.94 9.49 -20.00
CA LEU A 113 -8.33 9.16 -18.63
C LEU A 113 -7.09 8.93 -17.76
N LEU A 114 -6.08 8.21 -18.26
CA LEU A 114 -4.84 8.00 -17.51
C LEU A 114 -4.08 9.31 -17.24
N SER A 115 -4.05 10.24 -18.21
CA SER A 115 -3.44 11.57 -17.98
C SER A 115 -4.25 12.40 -16.97
N ALA A 116 -5.59 12.35 -17.03
CA ALA A 116 -6.45 13.02 -16.06
C ALA A 116 -6.27 12.47 -14.65
N LEU A 117 -6.22 11.14 -14.48
CA LEU A 117 -5.95 10.49 -13.19
C LEU A 117 -4.56 10.83 -12.67
N ALA A 118 -3.53 10.78 -13.52
CA ALA A 118 -2.17 11.16 -13.13
C ALA A 118 -2.10 12.62 -12.65
N ASN A 119 -2.80 13.52 -13.32
CA ASN A 119 -2.89 14.93 -12.92
C ASN A 119 -3.59 15.08 -11.56
N ALA A 120 -4.75 14.45 -11.38
CA ALA A 120 -5.50 14.51 -10.13
C ALA A 120 -4.69 13.94 -8.95
N ILE A 121 -4.04 12.80 -9.13
CA ILE A 121 -3.22 12.16 -8.09
C ILE A 121 -2.01 13.04 -7.74
N SER A 122 -1.29 13.57 -8.74
CA SER A 122 -0.13 14.44 -8.50
C SER A 122 -0.52 15.73 -7.78
N PHE A 123 -1.66 16.32 -8.17
CA PHE A 123 -2.23 17.48 -7.50
C PHE A 123 -2.56 17.17 -6.03
N LEU A 124 -3.37 16.14 -5.78
CA LEU A 124 -3.78 15.75 -4.43
C LEU A 124 -2.61 15.31 -3.54
N ALA A 125 -1.54 14.78 -4.12
CA ALA A 125 -0.32 14.42 -3.41
C ALA A 125 0.52 15.64 -2.98
N SER A 126 0.37 16.77 -3.67
CA SER A 126 1.18 17.99 -3.44
C SER A 126 0.41 19.07 -2.68
N GLN A 127 -0.92 19.04 -2.71
CA GLN A 127 -1.76 20.06 -2.08
C GLN A 127 -2.00 19.76 -0.60
N HIS A 128 -1.77 20.78 0.22
CA HIS A 128 -2.24 20.82 1.59
C HIS A 128 -3.67 21.40 1.60
N ILE A 129 -4.67 20.54 1.71
CA ILE A 129 -6.08 20.94 1.76
C ILE A 129 -6.48 20.99 3.24
N GLU A 130 -6.70 22.17 3.79
CA GLU A 130 -6.98 22.32 5.24
C GLU A 130 -8.18 21.48 5.70
N GLU A 131 -9.22 21.37 4.87
CA GLU A 131 -10.45 20.62 5.16
C GLU A 131 -10.25 19.13 5.43
N VAL A 132 -9.13 18.52 5.01
CA VAL A 132 -8.87 17.11 5.30
C VAL A 132 -8.25 16.90 6.68
N PHE A 133 -7.76 17.96 7.34
CA PHE A 133 -7.13 17.83 8.66
C PHE A 133 -8.18 17.92 9.77
N PRO A 134 -8.17 16.98 10.74
CA PRO A 134 -9.03 17.07 11.91
C PRO A 134 -8.82 18.40 12.65
N GLY A 135 -9.91 19.11 12.95
CA GLY A 135 -9.86 20.41 13.64
C GLY A 135 -9.95 21.64 12.73
N ALA A 136 -9.99 21.50 11.39
CA ALA A 136 -10.14 22.64 10.47
C ALA A 136 -11.39 23.52 10.72
N GLU A 137 -12.46 22.93 11.29
CA GLU A 137 -13.67 23.66 11.67
C GLU A 137 -13.56 24.38 13.03
N LYS A 138 -12.62 23.97 13.89
CA LYS A 138 -12.45 24.52 15.25
C LYS A 138 -11.39 25.62 15.23
N LYS A 139 -11.78 26.81 14.81
CA LYS A 139 -10.98 28.06 14.86
C LYS A 139 -10.76 28.63 16.29
N ASP A 140 -10.87 27.81 17.33
CA ASP A 140 -10.61 28.24 18.71
C ASP A 140 -9.24 27.75 19.17
N ALA A 141 -8.32 28.71 19.19
CA ALA A 141 -6.88 28.57 19.31
C ALA A 141 -6.40 28.31 20.76
N GLU A 142 -6.69 27.14 21.32
CA GLU A 142 -6.07 26.73 22.60
C GLU A 142 -5.38 25.36 22.58
N HIS A 143 -5.55 24.56 21.51
CA HIS A 143 -4.85 23.28 21.37
C HIS A 143 -4.06 23.26 20.06
N GLU A 144 -2.93 23.97 20.07
CA GLU A 144 -1.89 23.82 19.06
C GLU A 144 -1.43 22.35 19.00
N ASP A 145 -1.56 21.77 17.81
CA ASP A 145 -0.70 20.71 17.27
C ASP A 145 -0.63 19.35 18.01
N VAL A 146 -1.70 18.55 17.92
CA VAL A 146 -1.48 17.12 17.64
C VAL A 146 -1.82 16.91 16.18
N TRP A 147 -0.80 16.84 15.32
CA TRP A 147 -0.95 16.55 13.89
C TRP A 147 -1.60 15.17 13.73
N ASP A 148 -2.91 15.17 13.58
CA ASP A 148 -3.71 13.98 13.28
C ASP A 148 -3.60 13.63 11.78
N THR A 149 -4.07 12.44 11.39
CA THR A 149 -4.02 12.00 10.00
C THR A 149 -5.01 12.78 9.14
N PRO A 150 -4.62 13.19 7.92
CA PRO A 150 -5.57 13.69 6.94
C PRO A 150 -6.68 12.66 6.65
N SER A 151 -7.88 13.14 6.36
CA SER A 151 -8.97 12.33 5.85
C SER A 151 -8.69 11.87 4.40
N PRO A 152 -8.93 10.59 4.06
CA PRO A 152 -8.67 10.06 2.71
C PRO A 152 -9.75 10.36 1.67
N ARG A 153 -10.80 11.10 2.04
CA ARG A 153 -12.03 11.32 1.25
C ARG A 153 -11.80 11.71 -0.21
N TYR A 154 -10.81 12.56 -0.53
CA TYR A 154 -10.60 12.95 -1.93
C TYR A 154 -10.11 11.80 -2.81
N ILE A 155 -9.48 10.79 -2.22
CA ILE A 155 -9.09 9.57 -2.94
C ILE A 155 -10.19 8.52 -2.84
N THR A 156 -10.68 8.23 -1.63
CA THR A 156 -11.60 7.11 -1.38
C THR A 156 -13.04 7.38 -1.82
N GLU A 157 -13.45 8.64 -1.86
CA GLU A 157 -14.81 9.05 -2.23
C GLU A 157 -14.83 9.83 -3.55
N PHE A 158 -14.08 10.94 -3.66
CA PHE A 158 -14.12 11.78 -4.86
C PHE A 158 -13.49 11.10 -6.08
N LEU A 159 -12.22 10.69 -6.02
CA LEU A 159 -11.55 10.06 -7.16
C LEU A 159 -12.18 8.70 -7.51
N ALA A 160 -12.51 7.90 -6.49
CA ALA A 160 -13.23 6.64 -6.68
C ALA A 160 -14.64 6.86 -7.29
N GLY A 161 -15.34 7.91 -6.85
CA GLY A 161 -16.63 8.32 -7.39
C GLY A 161 -16.55 8.75 -8.85
N TYR A 162 -15.52 9.52 -9.21
CA TYR A 162 -15.24 9.91 -10.59
C TYR A 162 -15.01 8.68 -11.48
N ILE A 163 -14.15 7.74 -11.06
CA ILE A 163 -13.90 6.50 -11.81
C ILE A 163 -15.20 5.70 -11.99
N ARG A 164 -16.00 5.58 -10.92
CA ARG A 164 -17.30 4.89 -10.98
C ARG A 164 -18.27 5.54 -11.94
N ALA A 165 -18.29 6.88 -12.01
CA ALA A 165 -19.16 7.64 -12.90
C ALA A 165 -18.76 7.51 -14.38
N VAL A 166 -17.46 7.45 -14.68
CA VAL A 166 -16.97 7.17 -16.05
C VAL A 166 -17.35 5.75 -16.48
N GLY A 167 -17.25 4.79 -15.57
CA GLY A 167 -17.67 3.39 -15.78
C GLY A 167 -16.82 2.62 -16.81
N PRO A 168 -17.00 1.30 -16.90
CA PRO A 168 -16.39 0.49 -17.95
C PRO A 168 -17.10 0.74 -19.31
N THR A 169 -16.39 0.53 -20.41
CA THR A 169 -17.01 0.33 -21.74
C THR A 169 -17.64 -1.06 -21.86
N SER A 170 -18.49 -1.27 -22.87
CA SER A 170 -19.08 -2.59 -23.17
C SER A 170 -18.06 -3.71 -23.36
N GLU A 171 -16.86 -3.39 -23.86
CA GLU A 171 -15.74 -4.33 -24.03
C GLU A 171 -15.05 -4.69 -22.70
N SER A 172 -15.20 -3.87 -21.67
CA SER A 172 -14.57 -4.00 -20.35
C SER A 172 -15.53 -4.44 -19.22
N ALA A 173 -16.78 -4.76 -19.57
CA ALA A 173 -17.76 -5.29 -18.62
C ALA A 173 -17.51 -6.77 -18.25
N ALA A 174 -16.57 -7.45 -18.92
CA ALA A 174 -16.39 -8.90 -18.83
C ALA A 174 -15.36 -9.37 -17.79
N SER A 175 -14.62 -8.47 -17.13
CA SER A 175 -13.60 -8.86 -16.15
C SER A 175 -14.20 -9.00 -14.73
N ASP A 176 -15.12 -9.96 -14.58
CA ASP A 176 -15.55 -10.48 -13.28
C ASP A 176 -14.38 -11.18 -12.59
N ARG A 177 -13.50 -10.40 -11.97
CA ARG A 177 -12.55 -10.90 -10.99
C ARG A 177 -12.80 -10.23 -9.66
N GLU A 178 -13.29 -11.06 -8.74
CA GLU A 178 -13.56 -10.74 -7.35
C GLU A 178 -12.40 -9.96 -6.72
N THR A 179 -12.73 -8.94 -5.93
CA THR A 179 -11.72 -8.18 -5.20
C THR A 179 -11.18 -9.04 -4.06
N VAL A 180 -9.86 -9.22 -4.04
CA VAL A 180 -9.20 -9.88 -2.89
C VAL A 180 -9.14 -8.90 -1.73
N PHE A 181 -9.97 -9.15 -0.73
CA PHE A 181 -9.95 -8.41 0.54
C PHE A 181 -9.07 -9.13 1.57
N ILE A 182 -8.20 -8.36 2.23
CA ILE A 182 -7.36 -8.83 3.32
C ILE A 182 -7.67 -8.05 4.58
N GLN A 183 -7.46 -8.67 5.74
CA GLN A 183 -7.55 -7.99 7.03
C GLN A 183 -6.17 -7.83 7.66
N LYS A 184 -5.87 -6.65 8.20
CA LYS A 184 -4.67 -6.40 8.98
C LYS A 184 -5.06 -5.97 10.38
N ARG A 185 -4.37 -6.54 11.36
CA ARG A 185 -4.42 -6.09 12.76
C ARG A 185 -3.40 -4.98 12.94
N ILE A 186 -3.88 -3.75 13.01
CA ILE A 186 -3.10 -2.55 13.24
C ILE A 186 -2.90 -2.39 14.76
N ASP A 187 -1.67 -2.06 15.13
CA ASP A 187 -1.22 -1.85 16.51
C ASP A 187 -0.38 -0.59 16.47
N ASP A 188 -1.03 0.47 16.01
CA ASP A 188 -0.46 1.81 15.99
C ASP A 188 -0.59 2.42 17.39
N ARG A 189 0.34 3.29 17.76
CA ARG A 189 0.35 3.91 19.08
C ARG A 189 0.63 5.39 18.92
N VAL A 190 -0.26 6.22 19.43
CA VAL A 190 -0.03 7.66 19.47
C VAL A 190 0.79 7.97 20.73
N ILE A 191 2.11 7.97 20.60
CA ILE A 191 3.00 8.36 21.70
C ILE A 191 3.43 9.80 21.47
N THR A 192 2.84 10.73 22.22
CA THR A 192 3.30 12.11 22.30
C THR A 192 4.39 12.19 23.38
N SER A 193 5.58 12.69 23.01
CA SER A 193 6.59 13.12 23.99
C SER A 193 6.42 14.62 24.15
N GLY A 194 6.53 15.17 25.35
CA GLY A 194 6.32 16.61 25.62
C GLY A 194 7.17 17.59 24.79
N THR A 195 8.16 17.07 24.03
CA THR A 195 9.01 17.83 23.11
C THR A 195 8.77 17.52 21.61
N ARG A 196 7.96 16.53 21.25
CA ARG A 196 7.73 16.11 19.85
C ARG A 196 6.31 16.44 19.40
N LYS A 197 6.21 17.27 18.35
CA LYS A 197 4.94 17.66 17.70
C LYS A 197 4.25 16.52 16.93
N GLN A 198 4.96 15.45 16.55
CA GLN A 198 4.38 14.30 15.85
C GLN A 198 4.48 13.02 16.69
N PRO A 199 3.38 12.24 16.79
CA PRO A 199 3.41 10.96 17.48
C PRO A 199 4.28 9.96 16.72
N TRP A 200 5.01 9.11 17.44
CA TRP A 200 5.70 7.98 16.81
C TRP A 200 4.66 7.01 16.23
N ARG A 201 4.61 6.83 14.91
CA ARG A 201 3.67 5.90 14.25
C ARG A 201 4.37 4.96 13.28
N ARG A 202 3.66 3.91 12.88
CA ARG A 202 4.14 3.01 11.81
C ARG A 202 4.10 3.69 10.45
N SER A 203 5.08 3.36 9.60
CA SER A 203 5.17 3.90 8.24
C SER A 203 3.94 3.56 7.38
N PRO A 204 3.22 4.55 6.84
CA PRO A 204 2.10 4.33 5.92
C PRO A 204 2.53 3.70 4.60
N MET A 205 3.69 4.12 4.05
CA MET A 205 4.30 3.51 2.86
C MET A 205 4.54 2.01 3.06
N TRP A 206 5.01 1.60 4.24
CA TRP A 206 5.20 0.18 4.54
C TRP A 206 3.88 -0.60 4.58
N LEU A 207 2.79 0.01 5.05
CA LEU A 207 1.47 -0.61 4.98
C LEU A 207 1.02 -0.79 3.53
N LEU A 208 1.14 0.25 2.68
CA LEU A 208 0.83 0.17 1.25
C LEU A 208 1.57 -1.00 0.58
N ILE A 209 2.89 -1.09 0.78
CA ILE A 209 3.71 -2.19 0.23
C ILE A 209 3.17 -3.55 0.69
N ARG A 210 2.85 -3.69 1.98
CA ARG A 210 2.35 -4.95 2.54
C ARG A 210 0.95 -5.31 2.07
N VAL A 211 0.10 -4.34 1.77
CA VAL A 211 -1.24 -4.56 1.20
C VAL A 211 -1.09 -4.96 -0.26
N ALA A 212 -0.32 -4.21 -1.05
CA ALA A 212 -0.09 -4.48 -2.46
C ALA A 212 0.54 -5.86 -2.67
N LEU A 213 1.58 -6.21 -1.91
CA LEU A 213 2.19 -7.54 -1.95
C LEU A 213 1.18 -8.66 -1.63
N GLN A 214 0.48 -8.54 -0.49
CA GLN A 214 -0.39 -9.63 -0.04
C GLN A 214 -1.57 -9.84 -1.00
N THR A 215 -2.27 -8.76 -1.35
CA THR A 215 -3.39 -8.84 -2.30
C THR A 215 -2.94 -9.36 -3.66
N THR A 216 -1.75 -8.98 -4.15
CA THR A 216 -1.23 -9.51 -5.43
C THR A 216 -0.94 -11.02 -5.37
N LEU A 217 -0.26 -11.48 -4.31
CA LEU A 217 0.11 -12.89 -4.18
C LEU A 217 -1.10 -13.79 -3.93
N GLU A 218 -2.12 -13.30 -3.22
CA GLU A 218 -3.39 -14.00 -3.03
C GLU A 218 -4.25 -14.01 -4.30
N ASP A 219 -4.30 -12.90 -5.04
CA ASP A 219 -4.99 -12.80 -6.35
C ASP A 219 -4.41 -13.78 -7.39
N LEU A 220 -3.09 -14.02 -7.32
CA LEU A 220 -2.38 -15.00 -8.13
C LEU A 220 -2.36 -16.41 -7.51
N LYS A 221 -3.00 -16.62 -6.35
CA LYS A 221 -3.07 -17.90 -5.62
C LYS A 221 -1.71 -18.56 -5.38
N VAL A 222 -0.67 -17.75 -5.18
CA VAL A 222 0.72 -18.22 -5.00
C VAL A 222 0.82 -19.09 -3.77
N ALA A 223 1.35 -20.31 -3.93
CA ALA A 223 1.51 -21.29 -2.86
C ALA A 223 0.22 -21.51 -2.04
N GLY A 224 -0.94 -21.57 -2.70
CA GLY A 224 -2.23 -21.81 -2.04
C GLY A 224 -2.66 -20.69 -1.10
N GLY A 225 -2.19 -19.45 -1.30
CA GLY A 225 -2.49 -18.30 -0.44
C GLY A 225 -1.44 -18.04 0.65
N GLU A 226 -0.49 -18.95 0.85
CA GLU A 226 0.60 -18.76 1.83
C GLU A 226 1.80 -18.01 1.24
N GLY A 227 1.79 -17.68 -0.05
CA GLY A 227 2.89 -17.01 -0.75
C GLY A 227 3.36 -15.73 -0.07
N TYR A 228 2.42 -14.91 0.45
CA TYR A 228 2.77 -13.70 1.18
C TYR A 228 3.51 -13.99 2.49
N LYS A 229 3.04 -14.95 3.29
CA LYS A 229 3.67 -15.24 4.58
C LYS A 229 5.05 -15.89 4.38
N ALA A 230 5.19 -16.75 3.37
CA ALA A 230 6.46 -17.32 2.95
C ALA A 230 7.45 -16.23 2.49
N PHE A 231 6.98 -15.28 1.66
CA PHE A 231 7.77 -14.11 1.28
C PHE A 231 8.25 -13.31 2.49
N GLN A 232 7.36 -13.05 3.47
CA GLN A 232 7.74 -12.31 4.67
C GLN A 232 8.84 -13.01 5.46
N ALA A 233 8.78 -14.34 5.59
CA ALA A 233 9.83 -15.12 6.25
C ALA A 233 11.16 -15.04 5.48
N PHE A 234 11.11 -15.25 4.17
CA PHE A 234 12.27 -15.12 3.28
C PHE A 234 12.91 -13.74 3.39
N PHE A 235 12.11 -12.67 3.26
CA PHE A 235 12.60 -11.30 3.32
C PHE A 235 13.23 -10.97 4.68
N MET A 236 12.60 -11.40 5.79
CA MET A 236 13.17 -11.21 7.13
C MET A 236 14.49 -11.97 7.32
N ALA A 237 14.58 -13.20 6.83
CA ALA A 237 15.81 -13.99 6.87
C ALA A 237 16.92 -13.34 6.04
N HIS A 238 16.61 -12.91 4.82
CA HIS A 238 17.57 -12.23 3.95
C HIS A 238 18.04 -10.91 4.56
N LEU A 239 17.13 -10.09 5.10
CA LEU A 239 17.50 -8.83 5.76
C LEU A 239 18.41 -9.07 6.97
N LEU A 240 18.10 -10.07 7.79
CA LEU A 240 18.94 -10.45 8.94
C LEU A 240 20.33 -10.93 8.49
N GLN A 241 20.40 -11.73 7.43
CA GLN A 241 21.67 -12.15 6.84
C GLN A 241 22.49 -10.94 6.35
N ARG A 242 21.85 -9.98 5.66
CA ARG A 242 22.53 -8.74 5.23
C ARG A 242 23.08 -7.94 6.41
N CYS A 243 22.38 -7.88 7.54
CA CYS A 243 22.90 -7.21 8.73
C CYS A 243 24.21 -7.82 9.24
N PHE A 244 24.38 -9.15 9.14
CA PHE A 244 25.64 -9.80 9.49
C PHE A 244 26.75 -9.55 8.46
N GLU A 245 26.39 -9.41 7.18
CA GLU A 245 27.35 -9.10 6.10
C GLU A 245 27.91 -7.67 6.18
N PHE A 246 27.10 -6.67 6.57
CA PHE A 246 27.46 -5.24 6.56
C PHE A 246 28.23 -4.73 7.79
N LYS A 247 28.90 -5.63 8.53
CA LYS A 247 29.58 -5.40 9.82
C LYS A 247 28.63 -5.00 10.96
N LEU A 248 28.73 -5.72 12.07
CA LEU A 248 27.97 -5.54 13.31
C LEU A 248 28.09 -4.14 13.94
N GLU A 249 29.06 -3.33 13.52
CA GLU A 249 29.26 -1.96 14.03
C GLU A 249 28.12 -1.00 13.65
N VAL A 250 27.35 -1.29 12.60
CA VAL A 250 26.27 -0.41 12.11
C VAL A 250 24.91 -0.75 12.73
N VAL A 251 24.69 -2.01 13.11
CA VAL A 251 23.39 -2.49 13.60
C VAL A 251 23.54 -3.00 15.03
N PRO A 252 22.92 -2.32 16.02
CA PRO A 252 22.97 -2.74 17.41
C PRO A 252 22.47 -4.19 17.66
N ASP A 253 23.08 -4.89 18.61
CA ASP A 253 22.78 -6.29 18.94
C ASP A 253 21.32 -6.52 19.35
N ASP A 254 20.71 -5.54 20.03
CA ASP A 254 19.30 -5.61 20.43
C ASP A 254 18.37 -5.60 19.20
N ILE A 255 18.69 -4.83 18.16
CA ILE A 255 17.96 -4.84 16.89
C ILE A 255 18.06 -6.20 16.21
N ILE A 256 19.26 -6.79 16.16
CA ILE A 256 19.49 -8.13 15.61
C ILE A 256 18.69 -9.18 16.39
N HIS A 257 18.71 -9.11 17.72
CA HIS A 257 17.92 -9.98 18.60
C HIS A 257 16.42 -9.88 18.27
N TRP A 258 15.88 -8.66 18.12
CA TRP A 258 14.48 -8.46 17.79
C TRP A 258 14.13 -8.96 16.38
N MET A 259 15.01 -8.76 15.40
CA MET A 259 14.83 -9.29 14.03
C MET A 259 14.78 -10.81 14.03
N ASN A 260 15.71 -11.47 14.71
CA ASN A 260 15.74 -12.92 14.84
C ASN A 260 14.47 -13.45 15.54
N ARG A 261 14.06 -12.81 16.65
CA ARG A 261 12.81 -13.18 17.35
C ARG A 261 11.57 -13.03 16.48
N LYS A 262 11.50 -11.99 15.63
CA LYS A 262 10.40 -11.81 14.67
C LYS A 262 10.39 -12.88 13.59
N LEU A 263 11.57 -13.23 13.05
CA LEU A 263 11.72 -14.30 12.06
C LEU A 263 11.32 -15.65 12.66
N ALA A 264 11.85 -16.02 13.83
CA ALA A 264 11.51 -17.28 14.51
C ALA A 264 10.00 -17.42 14.75
N ARG A 265 9.34 -16.35 15.23
CA ARG A 265 7.88 -16.33 15.40
C ARG A 265 7.11 -16.43 14.08
N ARG A 266 7.65 -15.90 12.97
CA ARG A 266 7.03 -16.04 11.66
C ARG A 266 7.15 -17.48 11.16
N MET A 267 8.35 -18.07 11.26
CA MET A 267 8.61 -19.46 10.89
C MET A 267 7.75 -20.43 11.69
N TRP A 268 7.53 -20.18 12.98
CA TRP A 268 6.67 -21.01 13.82
C TRP A 268 5.17 -20.94 13.45
N LYS A 269 4.72 -19.86 12.80
CA LYS A 269 3.32 -19.66 12.38
C LYS A 269 3.02 -20.12 10.95
N LEU A 270 4.07 -20.43 10.19
CA LEU A 270 4.00 -20.96 8.83
C LEU A 270 3.88 -22.48 8.90
#